data_AF-A0A2S3I900-F1
#
_entry.id   AF-A0A2S3I900-F1
#
_cell.length_a   1.000
_cell.length_b   1.000
_cell.length_c   1.000
_cell.angle_alpha   90.00
_cell.angle_beta   90.00
_cell.angle_gamma   90.00
#
_symmetry.space_group_name_H-M   'P 1'
#
loop_
_entity.id
_entity.type
_entity.pdbx_description
1 polymer ?
#
loop_
_entity_poly.entity_id
_entity_poly.type
_entity_poly.pdbx_seq_one_letter_code
_entity_poly.pdbx_strand_id
1 'polypeptide(L)'
;MNGATMEIGAVAAMRYVKDGIKAAKLVMEHSLHTLLVGEKATDFAISMGLPGPINLSSPESLEKWANWRQNHCQPNFWKNVAPADSCGPYHPINLAQALDSAKHEVEWSQGGVCQERFQSDSLLEPIHSHLKFIDRHNHDTISMAVIDKMGHVAVGTSTNGATFKIPGRVGDGPIPGSSSYGDDEVGACGASGDGDIMMRFLPCYQVVESMRQGMEPRDAAMDAISRIARKFPNFVGAVFAVNKKGVHAGACHGWTFQYSVRNSSMHDVEVITVYP
;
A
#
# COMPACT_ATOMS: atom_id res chain seq x y z
N MET A 1 3.87 0.68 -16.62
CA MET A 1 5.13 0.09 -17.12
C MET A 1 4.83 -0.62 -18.43
N ASN A 2 5.71 -0.44 -19.41
CA ASN A 2 5.74 -1.19 -20.66
C ASN A 2 6.77 -2.33 -20.51
N GLY A 3 6.33 -3.58 -20.60
CA GLY A 3 7.18 -4.77 -20.42
C GLY A 3 8.15 -5.02 -21.57
N ALA A 4 7.93 -4.40 -22.75
CA ALA A 4 8.81 -4.53 -23.91
C ALA A 4 10.00 -3.57 -23.82
N THR A 5 9.76 -2.33 -23.42
CA THR A 5 10.78 -1.27 -23.37
C THR A 5 11.37 -1.05 -21.97
N MET A 6 10.76 -1.68 -20.96
CA MET A 6 11.01 -1.43 -19.54
C MET A 6 10.75 0.03 -19.11
N GLU A 7 10.09 0.82 -19.96
CA GLU A 7 9.75 2.19 -19.63
C GLU A 7 8.67 2.24 -18.55
N ILE A 8 8.85 3.19 -17.64
CA ILE A 8 7.98 3.38 -16.50
C ILE A 8 7.74 4.87 -16.33
N GLY A 9 6.49 5.24 -16.12
CA GLY A 9 6.10 6.54 -15.61
C GLY A 9 5.22 6.38 -14.39
N ALA A 10 5.37 7.29 -13.45
CA ALA A 10 4.70 7.28 -12.16
C ALA A 10 4.46 8.71 -11.67
N VAL A 11 3.39 8.86 -10.88
CA VAL A 11 3.10 10.08 -10.14
C VAL A 11 2.76 9.73 -8.70
N ALA A 12 3.23 10.52 -7.74
CA ALA A 12 2.92 10.31 -6.32
C ALA A 12 2.50 11.60 -5.63
N ALA A 13 1.63 11.50 -4.62
CA ALA A 13 1.08 12.65 -3.89
C ALA A 13 0.50 13.77 -4.79
N MET A 14 0.09 13.42 -6.01
CA MET A 14 -0.51 14.35 -6.98
C MET A 14 -1.93 14.69 -6.54
N ARG A 15 -2.29 15.97 -6.58
CA ARG A 15 -3.62 16.46 -6.20
C ARG A 15 -4.34 17.01 -7.42
N TYR A 16 -5.66 17.14 -7.32
CA TYR A 16 -6.52 17.87 -8.25
C TYR A 16 -6.63 17.35 -9.69
N VAL A 17 -6.05 16.19 -10.00
CA VAL A 17 -6.17 15.51 -11.30
C VAL A 17 -6.74 14.12 -11.06
N LYS A 18 -7.92 13.84 -11.64
CA LYS A 18 -8.64 12.57 -11.44
C LYS A 18 -7.92 11.37 -12.04
N ASP A 19 -7.38 11.54 -13.25
CA ASP A 19 -6.83 10.45 -14.05
C ASP A 19 -5.35 10.17 -13.71
N GLY A 20 -5.08 9.71 -12.49
CA GLY A 20 -3.71 9.45 -12.00
C GLY A 20 -2.88 8.54 -12.91
N ILE A 21 -3.46 7.45 -13.41
CA ILE A 21 -2.76 6.51 -14.29
C ILE A 21 -2.45 7.11 -15.67
N LYS A 22 -3.27 8.05 -16.17
CA LYS A 22 -2.96 8.78 -17.42
C LYS A 22 -1.81 9.75 -17.20
N ALA A 23 -1.77 10.43 -16.05
CA ALA A 23 -0.64 11.30 -15.70
C ALA A 23 0.67 10.50 -15.63
N ALA A 24 0.65 9.32 -15.00
CA ALA A 24 1.79 8.40 -14.98
C ALA A 24 2.23 7.98 -16.39
N LYS A 25 1.27 7.68 -17.28
CA LYS A 25 1.57 7.39 -18.69
C LYS A 25 2.23 8.59 -19.41
N LEU A 26 1.75 9.81 -19.18
CA LEU A 26 2.35 11.01 -19.77
C LEU A 26 3.78 11.27 -19.25
N VAL A 27 4.08 10.93 -18.00
CA VAL A 27 5.46 10.97 -17.47
C VAL A 27 6.36 10.03 -18.27
N MET A 28 5.88 8.81 -18.55
CA MET A 28 6.59 7.81 -19.34
C MET A 28 6.83 8.27 -20.78
N GLU A 29 5.84 8.89 -21.43
CA GLU A 29 5.88 9.24 -22.85
C GLU A 29 6.56 10.59 -23.14
N HIS A 30 6.60 11.51 -22.16
CA HIS A 30 7.01 12.90 -22.38
C HIS A 30 8.08 13.40 -21.41
N SER A 31 8.76 12.50 -20.70
CA SER A 31 9.92 12.87 -19.90
C SER A 31 10.97 11.76 -19.89
N LEU A 32 12.22 12.12 -19.61
CA LEU A 32 13.28 11.14 -19.32
C LEU A 32 13.28 10.71 -17.84
N HIS A 33 12.30 11.17 -17.05
CA HIS A 33 12.17 10.86 -15.65
C HIS A 33 11.11 9.76 -15.44
N THR A 34 11.30 8.95 -14.40
CA THR A 34 10.36 7.86 -14.09
C THR A 34 9.22 8.29 -13.16
N LEU A 35 9.47 9.23 -12.25
CA LEU A 35 8.54 9.56 -11.16
C LEU A 35 8.52 11.07 -10.91
N LEU A 36 7.33 11.67 -10.98
CA LEU A 36 7.07 13.04 -10.55
C LEU A 36 6.18 13.05 -9.29
N VAL A 37 6.36 14.02 -8.41
CA VAL A 37 5.64 14.04 -7.12
C VAL A 37 5.02 15.40 -6.78
N GLY A 38 3.98 15.35 -5.94
CA GLY A 38 3.37 16.53 -5.32
C GLY A 38 2.70 17.48 -6.32
N GLU A 39 2.73 18.77 -5.99
CA GLU A 39 2.12 19.83 -6.80
C GLU A 39 2.77 19.95 -8.19
N LYS A 40 4.06 19.65 -8.33
CA LYS A 40 4.73 19.68 -9.63
C LYS A 40 4.33 18.53 -10.55
N ALA A 41 3.89 17.39 -10.00
CA ALA A 41 3.22 16.36 -10.80
C ALA A 41 1.85 16.86 -11.32
N THR A 42 1.12 17.63 -10.51
CA THR A 42 -0.15 18.24 -10.92
C THR A 42 0.06 19.27 -12.04
N ASP A 43 1.01 20.19 -11.87
CA ASP A 43 1.35 21.20 -12.88
C ASP A 43 1.73 20.52 -14.21
N PHE A 44 2.58 19.49 -14.15
CA PHE A 44 2.98 18.70 -15.31
C PHE A 44 1.75 18.07 -16.00
N ALA A 45 0.92 17.33 -15.26
CA ALA A 45 -0.24 16.66 -15.79
C ALA A 45 -1.21 17.62 -16.51
N ILE A 46 -1.47 18.79 -15.92
CA ILE A 46 -2.33 19.82 -16.52
C ILE A 46 -1.68 20.42 -17.76
N SER A 47 -0.38 20.70 -17.72
CA SER A 47 0.35 21.22 -18.89
C SER A 47 0.37 20.25 -20.07
N MET A 48 0.26 18.94 -19.80
CA MET A 48 0.13 17.88 -20.80
C MET A 48 -1.31 17.66 -21.27
N GLY A 49 -2.26 18.49 -20.84
CA GLY A 49 -3.65 18.49 -21.32
C GLY A 49 -4.65 17.70 -20.48
N LEU A 50 -4.29 17.22 -19.29
CA LEU A 50 -5.26 16.62 -18.37
C LEU A 50 -6.11 17.70 -17.68
N PRO A 51 -7.40 17.43 -17.41
CA PRO A 51 -8.27 18.39 -16.74
C PRO A 51 -7.84 18.62 -15.28
N GLY A 52 -7.83 19.88 -14.86
CA GLY A 52 -7.51 20.29 -13.49
C GLY A 52 -7.17 21.77 -13.40
N PRO A 53 -7.01 22.31 -12.18
CA PRO A 53 -7.22 21.63 -10.90
C PRO A 53 -8.72 21.46 -10.58
N ILE A 54 -9.13 20.27 -10.15
CA ILE A 54 -10.51 20.00 -9.71
C ILE A 54 -10.56 19.40 -8.29
N ASN A 55 -11.59 19.71 -7.52
CA ASN A 55 -11.80 19.07 -6.22
C ASN A 55 -12.24 17.61 -6.44
N LEU A 56 -11.49 16.65 -5.88
CA LEU A 56 -11.75 15.22 -6.00
C LEU A 56 -12.56 14.64 -4.82
N SER A 57 -12.86 15.46 -3.80
CA SER A 57 -13.62 15.02 -2.64
C SER A 57 -15.08 14.73 -2.99
N SER A 58 -15.54 13.53 -2.64
CA SER A 58 -16.97 13.17 -2.64
C SER A 58 -17.64 13.59 -1.33
N PRO A 59 -18.99 13.72 -1.28
CA PRO A 59 -19.72 13.95 -0.03
C PRO A 59 -19.36 12.92 1.06
N GLU A 60 -19.26 11.65 0.69
CA GLU A 60 -18.86 10.57 1.59
C GLU A 60 -17.44 10.78 2.16
N SER A 61 -16.48 11.19 1.32
CA SER A 61 -15.10 11.44 1.79
C SER A 61 -15.02 12.63 2.74
N LEU A 62 -15.86 13.66 2.53
CA LEU A 62 -15.94 14.83 3.39
C LEU A 62 -16.54 14.48 4.75
N GLU A 63 -17.59 13.65 4.77
CA GLU A 63 -18.21 13.16 6.00
C GLU A 63 -17.23 12.31 6.82
N LYS A 64 -16.56 11.33 6.17
CA LYS A 64 -15.51 10.52 6.83
C LYS A 64 -14.42 11.40 7.45
N TRP A 65 -13.96 12.41 6.72
CA TRP A 65 -12.95 13.35 7.21
C TRP A 65 -13.46 14.22 8.36
N ALA A 66 -14.69 14.71 8.30
CA ALA A 66 -15.29 15.51 9.36
C ALA A 66 -15.41 14.71 10.66
N ASN A 67 -15.88 13.47 10.59
CA ASN A 67 -15.99 12.56 11.73
C ASN A 67 -14.61 12.27 12.35
N TRP A 68 -13.59 12.01 11.51
CA TRP A 68 -12.22 11.79 11.98
C TRP A 68 -11.62 13.03 12.67
N ARG A 69 -11.88 14.23 12.14
CA ARG A 69 -11.47 15.51 12.75
C ARG A 69 -12.15 15.76 14.08
N GLN A 70 -13.46 15.48 14.19
CA GLN A 70 -14.21 15.58 15.44
C GLN A 70 -13.69 14.58 16.48
N ASN A 71 -13.25 13.40 16.04
CA ASN A 71 -12.59 12.40 16.87
C ASN A 71 -11.09 12.66 17.10
N HIS A 72 -10.69 13.94 17.21
CA HIS A 72 -9.32 14.36 17.50
C HIS A 72 -8.25 13.70 16.61
N CYS A 73 -8.57 13.51 15.32
CA CYS A 73 -7.66 12.91 14.34
C CYS A 73 -7.20 11.49 14.71
N GLN A 74 -8.11 10.68 15.26
CA GLN A 74 -7.88 9.27 15.56
C GLN A 74 -8.84 8.36 14.76
N PRO A 75 -8.38 7.18 14.31
CA PRO A 75 -7.01 6.67 14.44
C PRO A 75 -6.02 7.38 13.49
N ASN A 76 -4.73 7.40 13.81
CA ASN A 76 -3.68 7.96 12.92
C ASN A 76 -2.41 7.09 12.87
N PHE A 77 -1.52 7.44 11.93
CA PHE A 77 -0.30 6.70 11.62
C PHE A 77 0.95 7.22 12.35
N TRP A 78 0.79 8.18 13.26
CA TRP A 78 1.92 8.73 14.00
C TRP A 78 2.34 7.77 15.11
N LYS A 79 3.65 7.60 15.30
CA LYS A 79 4.23 6.73 16.33
C LYS A 79 5.30 7.51 17.11
N ASN A 80 5.33 7.32 18.43
CA ASN A 80 6.33 7.92 19.32
C ASN A 80 6.39 9.45 19.24
N VAL A 81 5.23 10.09 19.17
CA VAL A 81 5.09 11.54 19.11
C VAL A 81 3.89 12.01 19.93
N ALA A 82 3.92 13.26 20.38
CA ALA A 82 2.80 13.95 20.99
C ALA A 82 2.39 15.13 20.09
N PRO A 83 1.08 15.36 19.87
CA PRO A 83 0.64 16.51 19.09
C PRO A 83 0.69 17.79 19.92
N ALA A 84 0.98 18.93 19.28
CA ALA A 84 0.88 20.24 19.92
C ALA A 84 -0.58 20.64 20.23
N ASP A 85 -1.49 20.34 19.29
CA ASP A 85 -2.95 20.41 19.46
C ASP A 85 -3.58 19.00 19.38
N SER A 86 -4.87 18.86 19.03
CA SER A 86 -5.49 17.54 18.85
C SER A 86 -5.01 16.79 17.59
N CYS A 87 -4.54 17.51 16.57
CA CYS A 87 -4.26 16.98 15.23
C CYS A 87 -2.84 17.30 14.73
N GLY A 88 -1.93 17.63 15.65
CA GLY A 88 -0.57 18.08 15.35
C GLY A 88 -0.41 19.60 15.34
N PRO A 89 0.75 20.14 14.93
CA PRO A 89 1.96 19.41 14.52
C PRO A 89 2.47 18.45 15.60
N TYR A 90 2.99 17.30 15.19
CA TYR A 90 3.44 16.24 16.09
C TYR A 90 4.94 16.37 16.38
N HIS A 91 5.33 16.19 17.64
CA HIS A 91 6.71 16.30 18.08
C HIS A 91 7.18 14.98 18.73
N PRO A 92 8.44 14.55 18.51
CA PRO A 92 8.98 13.36 19.15
C PRO A 92 8.86 13.43 20.67
N ILE A 93 8.43 12.33 21.28
CA ILE A 93 8.52 12.16 22.73
C ILE A 93 9.87 11.55 23.08
N ASN A 94 10.48 12.01 24.17
CA ASN A 94 11.66 11.35 24.72
C ASN A 94 11.19 10.07 25.44
N LEU A 95 11.36 8.91 24.79
CA LEU A 95 10.95 7.63 25.36
C LEU A 95 11.65 7.30 26.68
N ALA A 96 12.91 7.72 26.86
CA ALA A 96 13.64 7.46 28.10
C ALA A 96 13.01 8.22 29.27
N GLN A 97 12.66 9.50 29.08
CA GLN A 97 11.97 10.29 30.09
C GLN A 97 10.53 9.82 30.33
N ALA A 98 9.80 9.43 29.29
CA ALA A 98 8.44 8.92 29.42
C ALA A 98 8.37 7.60 30.22
N LEU A 99 9.37 6.73 30.04
CA LEU A 99 9.49 5.48 30.81
C LEU A 99 9.90 5.73 32.26
N ASP A 100 10.72 6.75 32.55
CA ASP A 100 11.09 7.11 33.93
C ASP A 100 9.95 7.82 34.67
N SER A 101 9.17 8.68 34.01
CA SER A 101 7.97 9.30 34.60
C SER A 101 6.88 8.28 34.94
N ALA A 102 6.70 7.24 34.12
CA ALA A 102 5.77 6.14 34.39
C ALA A 102 6.18 5.27 35.58
N LYS A 103 7.48 5.20 35.91
CA LYS A 103 7.97 4.49 37.12
C LYS A 103 7.75 5.32 38.40
N HIS A 104 7.91 6.64 38.32
CA HIS A 104 7.73 7.53 39.48
C HIS A 104 6.27 7.67 39.95
N GLU A 105 5.28 7.52 39.06
CA GLU A 105 3.86 7.48 39.47
C GLU A 105 3.47 6.22 40.24
N VAL A 106 4.20 5.10 40.04
CA VAL A 106 3.99 3.86 40.80
C VAL A 106 4.62 3.95 42.20
N GLU A 107 5.67 4.76 42.39
CA GLU A 107 6.40 4.87 43.65
C GLU A 107 5.67 5.69 44.74
N TRP A 108 4.72 6.56 44.39
CA TRP A 108 3.98 7.37 45.36
C TRP A 108 2.70 6.71 45.91
N SER A 109 2.41 5.47 45.51
CA SER A 109 1.19 4.75 45.90
C SER A 109 1.42 3.47 46.72
N GLN A 110 2.62 3.23 47.26
CA GLN A 110 2.89 2.04 48.08
C GLN A 110 3.57 2.35 49.42
N GLY A 111 2.78 2.85 50.37
CA GLY A 111 2.97 2.52 51.78
C GLY A 111 2.13 1.28 52.12
N GLY A 112 2.65 0.06 51.84
CA GLY A 112 1.93 -1.18 52.15
C GLY A 112 2.64 -2.46 51.70
N VAL A 113 3.26 -3.13 52.68
CA VAL A 113 3.72 -4.54 52.78
C VAL A 113 3.60 -5.45 51.53
N CYS A 114 4.73 -6.04 51.15
CA CYS A 114 4.88 -7.03 50.08
C CYS A 114 4.14 -8.35 50.36
N GLN A 115 3.31 -8.80 49.41
CA GLN A 115 3.03 -10.21 49.20
C GLN A 115 2.81 -10.50 47.71
N GLU A 116 3.45 -11.56 47.23
CA GLU A 116 3.57 -12.00 45.84
C GLU A 116 2.21 -12.17 45.14
N ARG A 117 2.00 -11.38 44.08
CA ARG A 117 1.17 -11.72 42.90
C ARG A 117 1.62 -10.86 41.72
N PHE A 118 2.65 -11.33 41.02
CA PHE A 118 3.00 -10.80 39.71
C PHE A 118 1.91 -11.23 38.70
N GLN A 119 0.96 -10.34 38.44
CA GLN A 119 0.30 -10.24 37.15
C GLN A 119 0.69 -8.88 36.58
N SER A 120 1.77 -8.87 35.80
CA SER A 120 2.19 -7.74 34.99
C SER A 120 1.26 -7.62 33.79
N ASP A 121 0.02 -7.20 34.02
CA ASP A 121 -0.85 -6.66 32.99
C ASP A 121 -0.85 -5.14 33.14
N SER A 122 -0.58 -4.44 32.04
CA SER A 122 -0.42 -2.99 31.88
C SER A 122 1.02 -2.44 32.00
N LEU A 123 1.37 -1.57 31.04
CA LEU A 123 2.60 -0.77 30.91
C LEU A 123 3.75 -1.29 30.02
N LEU A 124 3.51 -2.12 28.98
CA LEU A 124 4.33 -2.19 27.74
C LEU A 124 3.88 -3.29 26.77
N GLU A 125 2.56 -3.51 26.61
CA GLU A 125 2.09 -4.18 25.38
C GLU A 125 2.40 -3.22 24.21
N PRO A 126 3.17 -3.63 23.19
CA PRO A 126 3.30 -2.79 22.00
C PRO A 126 1.89 -2.56 21.46
N ILE A 127 1.52 -1.29 21.25
CA ILE A 127 0.27 -0.83 20.61
C ILE A 127 0.10 -1.41 19.17
N HIS A 128 0.91 -2.38 18.77
CA HIS A 128 0.95 -3.01 17.46
C HIS A 128 -0.09 -4.12 17.28
N SER A 129 -0.85 -4.51 18.31
CA SER A 129 -1.76 -5.67 18.22
C SER A 129 -3.21 -5.36 17.84
N HIS A 130 -3.71 -4.12 17.90
CA HIS A 130 -5.15 -3.87 17.81
C HIS A 130 -5.67 -2.87 16.78
N LEU A 131 -4.82 -2.21 16.00
CA LEU A 131 -5.30 -1.33 14.92
C LEU A 131 -4.88 -1.89 13.56
N LYS A 132 -5.80 -2.65 12.95
CA LYS A 132 -5.74 -2.94 11.51
C LYS A 132 -6.08 -1.64 10.75
N PHE A 133 -5.11 -0.76 10.61
CA PHE A 133 -5.29 0.52 9.90
C PHE A 133 -5.60 0.31 8.41
N ILE A 134 -5.20 -0.83 7.86
CA ILE A 134 -5.44 -1.24 6.48
C ILE A 134 -6.30 -2.49 6.47
N ASP A 135 -7.49 -2.40 5.88
CA ASP A 135 -8.40 -3.51 5.65
C ASP A 135 -9.07 -3.36 4.28
N ARG A 136 -9.98 -4.29 3.93
CA ARG A 136 -10.72 -4.29 2.66
C ARG A 136 -11.60 -3.05 2.42
N HIS A 137 -11.91 -2.30 3.46
CA HIS A 137 -12.75 -1.10 3.41
C HIS A 137 -11.93 0.19 3.46
N ASN A 138 -10.60 0.08 3.62
CA ASN A 138 -9.72 1.22 3.87
C ASN A 138 -8.51 1.30 2.92
N HIS A 139 -8.52 0.54 1.82
CA HIS A 139 -7.45 0.54 0.82
C HIS A 139 -7.99 0.40 -0.61
N ASP A 140 -8.23 1.55 -1.25
CA ASP A 140 -8.66 1.63 -2.64
C ASP A 140 -7.46 1.55 -3.58
N THR A 141 -7.00 0.34 -3.87
CA THR A 141 -5.94 0.10 -4.84
C THR A 141 -6.39 -0.89 -5.88
N ILE A 142 -6.24 -0.49 -7.14
CA ILE A 142 -6.41 -1.36 -8.30
C ILE A 142 -5.07 -1.52 -8.99
N SER A 143 -4.71 -2.77 -9.29
CA SER A 143 -3.59 -3.10 -10.14
C SER A 143 -4.07 -3.98 -11.29
N MET A 144 -3.52 -3.77 -12.47
CA MET A 144 -3.92 -4.47 -13.68
C MET A 144 -2.69 -4.89 -14.48
N ALA A 145 -2.75 -6.09 -15.05
CA ALA A 145 -1.82 -6.57 -16.06
C ALA A 145 -2.59 -6.94 -17.32
N VAL A 146 -2.02 -6.63 -18.46
CA VAL A 146 -2.55 -6.98 -19.78
C VAL A 146 -1.44 -7.62 -20.58
N ILE A 147 -1.73 -8.74 -21.24
CA ILE A 147 -0.91 -9.34 -22.28
C ILE A 147 -1.69 -9.19 -23.58
N ASP A 148 -1.15 -8.46 -24.54
CA ASP A 148 -1.82 -8.24 -25.81
C ASP A 148 -1.65 -9.44 -26.77
N LYS A 149 -2.27 -9.35 -27.96
CA LYS A 149 -2.21 -10.40 -29.00
C LYS A 149 -0.82 -10.63 -29.59
N MET A 150 0.09 -9.65 -29.46
CA MET A 150 1.49 -9.74 -29.88
C MET A 150 2.36 -10.30 -28.74
N GLY A 151 1.77 -10.47 -27.55
CA GLY A 151 2.43 -10.92 -26.35
C GLY A 151 3.00 -9.79 -25.51
N HIS A 152 2.83 -8.52 -25.88
CA HIS A 152 3.38 -7.41 -25.09
C HIS A 152 2.65 -7.29 -23.76
N VAL A 153 3.43 -7.08 -22.70
CA VAL A 153 2.98 -6.97 -21.32
C VAL A 153 2.89 -5.50 -20.94
N ALA A 154 1.76 -5.08 -20.39
CA ALA A 154 1.61 -3.78 -19.77
C ALA A 154 1.02 -3.94 -18.37
N VAL A 155 1.56 -3.19 -17.41
CA VAL A 155 1.02 -3.15 -16.05
C VAL A 155 0.83 -1.73 -15.55
N GLY A 156 -0.13 -1.56 -14.66
CA GLY A 156 -0.39 -0.28 -14.00
C GLY A 156 -1.12 -0.44 -12.68
N THR A 157 -0.83 0.44 -11.73
CA THR A 157 -1.49 0.53 -10.44
C THR A 157 -1.97 1.96 -10.20
N SER A 158 -3.16 2.12 -9.61
CA SER A 158 -3.66 3.42 -9.15
C SER A 158 -4.28 3.28 -7.77
N THR A 159 -4.07 4.29 -6.91
CA THR A 159 -4.55 4.28 -5.54
C THR A 159 -4.70 5.69 -4.97
N ASN A 160 -5.67 5.86 -4.06
CA ASN A 160 -5.74 7.05 -3.20
C ASN A 160 -4.90 6.89 -1.92
N GLY A 161 -4.29 5.71 -1.70
CA GLY A 161 -3.52 5.36 -0.52
C GLY A 161 -4.39 5.14 0.72
N ALA A 162 -3.74 4.99 1.87
CA ALA A 162 -4.43 4.80 3.15
C ALA A 162 -5.28 6.02 3.53
N THR A 163 -6.49 5.79 4.02
CA THR A 163 -7.36 6.86 4.58
C THR A 163 -6.70 7.48 5.80
N PHE A 164 -6.78 8.80 5.93
CA PHE A 164 -6.16 9.58 7.02
C PHE A 164 -4.63 9.46 7.13
N LYS A 165 -3.97 9.04 6.04
CA LYS A 165 -2.51 9.05 5.94
C LYS A 165 -1.92 10.43 6.28
N ILE A 166 -0.68 10.41 6.78
CA ILE A 166 0.10 11.63 6.97
C ILE A 166 0.23 12.38 5.64
N PRO A 167 -0.04 13.70 5.57
CA PRO A 167 0.15 14.48 4.34
C PRO A 167 1.55 14.26 3.75
N GLY A 168 1.61 13.94 2.46
CA GLY A 168 2.85 13.59 1.77
C GLY A 168 3.20 12.08 1.78
N ARG A 169 2.48 11.23 2.53
CA ARG A 169 2.70 9.78 2.50
C ARG A 169 2.46 9.22 1.10
N VAL A 170 3.45 8.47 0.62
CA VAL A 170 3.42 7.69 -0.62
C VAL A 170 3.46 6.21 -0.25
N GLY A 171 2.53 5.44 -0.81
CA GLY A 171 2.48 3.97 -0.65
C GLY A 171 3.29 3.26 -1.73
N ASP A 172 3.03 1.97 -1.92
CA ASP A 172 3.66 1.15 -2.95
C ASP A 172 3.17 1.43 -4.36
N GLY A 173 1.94 1.95 -4.51
CA GLY A 173 1.28 2.17 -5.80
C GLY A 173 2.12 2.81 -6.93
N PRO A 174 2.91 3.86 -6.68
CA PRO A 174 3.77 4.46 -7.71
C PRO A 174 5.21 3.89 -7.73
N ILE A 175 5.50 2.85 -6.95
CA ILE A 175 6.84 2.26 -6.81
C ILE A 175 6.93 1.01 -7.69
N PRO A 176 7.73 1.07 -8.79
CA PRO A 176 7.87 -0.07 -9.70
C PRO A 176 8.47 -1.27 -8.98
N GLY A 177 7.94 -2.46 -9.26
CA GLY A 177 8.37 -3.68 -8.59
C GLY A 177 7.68 -3.92 -7.25
N SER A 178 7.12 -2.89 -6.62
CA SER A 178 6.27 -3.10 -5.45
C SER A 178 4.84 -3.43 -5.85
N SER A 179 4.09 -2.45 -6.37
CA SER A 179 2.67 -2.64 -6.61
C SER A 179 2.37 -3.31 -7.94
N SER A 180 3.21 -3.12 -8.95
CA SER A 180 3.14 -3.84 -10.20
C SER A 180 4.49 -3.92 -10.88
N TYR A 181 4.68 -5.00 -11.65
CA TYR A 181 5.85 -5.22 -12.48
C TYR A 181 5.47 -6.11 -13.67
N GLY A 182 6.01 -5.83 -14.84
CA GLY A 182 5.72 -6.59 -16.05
C GLY A 182 6.93 -6.64 -16.97
N ASP A 183 7.16 -7.80 -17.57
CA ASP A 183 8.29 -8.08 -18.45
C ASP A 183 7.82 -8.99 -19.59
N ASP A 184 8.10 -8.60 -20.83
CA ASP A 184 7.70 -9.32 -22.03
C ASP A 184 8.29 -10.72 -22.14
N GLU A 185 9.38 -11.02 -21.47
CA GLU A 185 10.02 -12.34 -21.49
C GLU A 185 9.40 -13.30 -20.48
N VAL A 186 8.68 -12.78 -19.48
CA VAL A 186 8.28 -13.56 -18.29
C VAL A 186 6.79 -13.52 -18.02
N GLY A 187 6.22 -12.32 -17.88
CA GLY A 187 4.88 -12.12 -17.39
C GLY A 187 4.74 -10.86 -16.53
N ALA A 188 3.74 -10.85 -15.65
CA ALA A 188 3.38 -9.70 -14.84
C ALA A 188 2.90 -10.06 -13.45
N CYS A 189 2.97 -9.08 -12.56
CA CYS A 189 2.36 -9.10 -11.24
C CYS A 189 1.67 -7.76 -10.94
N GLY A 190 0.59 -7.83 -10.17
CA GLY A 190 -0.02 -6.69 -9.51
C GLY A 190 -0.33 -6.98 -8.04
N ALA A 191 -0.33 -5.94 -7.20
CA ALA A 191 -0.45 -6.05 -5.76
C ALA A 191 -1.45 -5.05 -5.16
N SER A 192 -1.92 -5.36 -3.95
CA SER A 192 -2.73 -4.49 -3.10
C SER A 192 -2.53 -4.88 -1.63
N GLY A 193 -2.56 -3.94 -0.70
CA GLY A 193 -2.38 -4.22 0.73
C GLY A 193 -1.78 -3.06 1.51
N ASP A 194 -1.06 -3.38 2.59
CA ASP A 194 -0.28 -2.40 3.34
C ASP A 194 0.92 -1.92 2.53
N GLY A 195 0.72 -0.83 1.78
CA GLY A 195 1.75 -0.28 0.90
C GLY A 195 3.07 0.07 1.59
N ASP A 196 3.07 0.37 2.90
CA ASP A 196 4.30 0.68 3.65
C ASP A 196 5.12 -0.57 3.94
N ILE A 197 4.47 -1.73 4.11
CA ILE A 197 5.14 -3.04 4.24
C ILE A 197 5.49 -3.59 2.85
N MET A 198 4.55 -3.56 1.90
CA MET A 198 4.73 -4.12 0.55
C MET A 198 5.97 -3.52 -0.15
N MET A 199 6.16 -2.20 -0.08
CA MET A 199 7.31 -1.54 -0.74
C MET A 199 8.68 -1.93 -0.18
N ARG A 200 8.75 -2.50 1.03
CA ARG A 200 10.01 -2.96 1.62
C ARG A 200 10.50 -4.27 1.01
N PHE A 201 9.62 -5.02 0.34
CA PHE A 201 9.91 -6.35 -0.19
C PHE A 201 9.82 -6.44 -1.71
N LEU A 202 9.29 -5.40 -2.37
CA LEU A 202 9.11 -5.36 -3.83
C LEU A 202 8.45 -6.65 -4.37
N PRO A 203 7.27 -7.04 -3.87
CA PRO A 203 6.71 -8.36 -4.10
C PRO A 203 6.48 -8.67 -5.57
N CYS A 204 6.08 -7.69 -6.39
CA CYS A 204 5.86 -7.95 -7.80
C CYS A 204 7.14 -8.13 -8.62
N TYR A 205 8.21 -7.43 -8.27
CA TYR A 205 9.53 -7.71 -8.83
C TYR A 205 9.97 -9.14 -8.44
N GLN A 206 9.84 -9.49 -7.16
CA GLN A 206 10.19 -10.85 -6.68
C GLN A 206 9.36 -11.93 -7.38
N VAL A 207 8.05 -11.73 -7.58
CA VAL A 207 7.18 -12.67 -8.29
C VAL A 207 7.64 -12.88 -9.72
N VAL A 208 7.88 -11.79 -10.47
CA VAL A 208 8.33 -11.87 -11.86
C VAL A 208 9.71 -12.55 -11.94
N GLU A 209 10.66 -12.21 -11.07
CA GLU A 209 11.98 -12.85 -11.07
C GLU A 209 11.94 -14.32 -10.63
N SER A 210 11.07 -14.68 -9.69
CA SER A 210 10.83 -16.09 -9.34
C SER A 210 10.26 -16.87 -10.54
N MET A 211 9.33 -16.28 -11.30
CA MET A 211 8.83 -16.88 -12.54
C MET A 211 9.93 -16.97 -13.61
N ARG A 212 10.83 -15.98 -13.72
CA ARG A 212 12.00 -16.03 -14.60
C ARG A 212 12.91 -17.21 -14.28
N GLN A 213 13.02 -17.56 -13.00
CA GLN A 213 13.77 -18.72 -12.52
C GLN A 213 13.03 -20.05 -12.69
N GLY A 214 11.84 -20.04 -13.28
CA GLY A 214 11.06 -21.23 -13.61
C GLY A 214 9.98 -21.61 -12.61
N MET A 215 9.69 -20.77 -11.60
CA MET A 215 8.53 -21.00 -10.75
C MET A 215 7.22 -20.76 -11.51
N GLU A 216 6.21 -21.58 -11.24
CA GLU A 216 4.85 -21.30 -11.72
C GLU A 216 4.24 -20.09 -10.98
N PRO A 217 3.30 -19.35 -11.58
CA PRO A 217 2.73 -18.13 -11.00
C PRO A 217 2.20 -18.29 -9.57
N ARG A 218 1.61 -19.44 -9.26
CA ARG A 218 1.10 -19.75 -7.92
C ARG A 218 2.22 -19.80 -6.88
N ASP A 219 3.28 -20.54 -7.18
CA ASP A 219 4.39 -20.74 -6.25
C ASP A 219 5.18 -19.45 -6.07
N ALA A 220 5.39 -18.69 -7.15
CA ALA A 220 6.02 -17.37 -7.10
C ALA A 220 5.22 -16.38 -6.23
N ALA A 221 3.90 -16.32 -6.40
CA ALA A 221 3.02 -15.47 -5.61
C ALA A 221 3.03 -15.87 -4.12
N MET A 222 2.92 -17.17 -3.83
CA MET A 222 2.94 -17.70 -2.46
C MET A 222 4.28 -17.45 -1.76
N ASP A 223 5.42 -17.63 -2.44
CA ASP A 223 6.74 -17.36 -1.88
C ASP A 223 6.89 -15.86 -1.53
N ALA A 224 6.49 -14.96 -2.43
CA ALA A 224 6.56 -13.52 -2.19
C ALA A 224 5.75 -13.09 -0.96
N ILE A 225 4.49 -13.53 -0.84
CA ILE A 225 3.63 -13.23 0.32
C ILE A 225 4.19 -13.86 1.60
N SER A 226 4.66 -15.11 1.55
CA SER A 226 5.22 -15.82 2.70
C SER A 226 6.50 -15.18 3.23
N ARG A 227 7.34 -14.60 2.36
CA ARG A 227 8.53 -13.82 2.77
C ARG A 227 8.16 -12.62 3.63
N ILE A 228 7.11 -11.90 3.24
CA ILE A 228 6.62 -10.76 4.01
C ILE A 228 6.02 -11.25 5.34
N ALA A 229 5.16 -12.27 5.31
CA ALA A 229 4.50 -12.84 6.48
C ALA A 229 5.51 -13.29 7.56
N ARG A 230 6.64 -13.90 7.16
CA ARG A 230 7.70 -14.30 8.09
C ARG A 230 8.32 -13.15 8.88
N LYS A 231 8.30 -11.93 8.33
CA LYS A 231 8.84 -10.73 8.99
C LYS A 231 7.76 -9.87 9.63
N PHE A 232 6.56 -9.87 9.05
CA PHE A 232 5.42 -9.08 9.49
C PHE A 232 4.17 -9.99 9.57
N PRO A 233 4.02 -10.84 10.61
CA PRO A 233 2.95 -11.85 10.67
C PRO A 233 1.52 -11.31 10.69
N ASN A 234 1.35 -10.00 10.89
CA ASN A 234 0.04 -9.33 10.96
C ASN A 234 -0.23 -8.44 9.74
N PHE A 235 0.65 -8.41 8.74
CA PHE A 235 0.43 -7.54 7.57
C PHE A 235 -0.79 -7.97 6.76
N VAL A 236 -1.38 -7.06 6.00
CA VAL A 236 -2.42 -7.37 5.02
C VAL A 236 -1.84 -7.13 3.64
N GLY A 237 -1.96 -8.10 2.75
CA GLY A 237 -1.42 -7.97 1.40
C GLY A 237 -1.87 -9.07 0.48
N ALA A 238 -1.89 -8.76 -0.81
CA ALA A 238 -2.17 -9.71 -1.86
C ALA A 238 -1.39 -9.35 -3.12
N VAL A 239 -1.13 -10.39 -3.91
CA VAL A 239 -0.61 -10.28 -5.27
C VAL A 239 -1.41 -11.20 -6.19
N PHE A 240 -1.53 -10.81 -7.45
CA PHE A 240 -1.79 -11.74 -8.55
C PHE A 240 -0.56 -11.79 -9.46
N ALA A 241 -0.36 -12.92 -10.10
CA ALA A 241 0.71 -13.20 -11.05
C ALA A 241 0.11 -13.79 -12.33
N VAL A 242 0.68 -13.46 -13.48
CA VAL A 242 0.35 -14.08 -14.77
C VAL A 242 1.63 -14.25 -15.58
N ASN A 243 1.86 -15.43 -16.15
CA ASN A 243 3.01 -15.68 -17.04
C ASN A 243 2.65 -15.49 -18.52
N LYS A 244 3.65 -15.56 -19.39
CA LYS A 244 3.49 -15.44 -20.85
C LYS A 244 2.58 -16.48 -21.51
N LYS A 245 2.33 -17.61 -20.84
CA LYS A 245 1.39 -18.64 -21.31
C LYS A 245 -0.05 -18.34 -20.90
N GLY A 246 -0.28 -17.24 -20.17
CA GLY A 246 -1.59 -16.89 -19.62
C GLY A 246 -1.96 -17.67 -18.36
N VAL A 247 -1.06 -18.49 -17.80
CA VAL A 247 -1.28 -19.11 -16.49
C VAL A 247 -1.24 -18.00 -15.45
N HIS A 248 -2.24 -17.97 -14.58
CA HIS A 248 -2.36 -16.96 -13.54
C HIS A 248 -2.68 -17.58 -12.18
N ALA A 249 -2.32 -16.87 -11.12
CA ALA A 249 -2.64 -17.24 -9.75
C ALA A 249 -2.63 -16.00 -8.86
N GLY A 250 -3.14 -16.12 -7.64
CA GLY A 250 -2.96 -15.11 -6.61
C GLY A 250 -2.57 -15.73 -5.28
N ALA A 251 -1.99 -14.91 -4.42
CA ALA A 251 -1.68 -15.24 -3.04
C ALA A 251 -2.02 -14.03 -2.17
N CYS A 252 -2.49 -14.27 -0.95
CA CYS A 252 -2.81 -13.19 -0.02
C CYS A 252 -2.50 -13.59 1.42
N HIS A 253 -2.49 -12.59 2.30
CA HIS A 253 -2.32 -12.74 3.73
C HIS A 253 -3.17 -11.68 4.45
N GLY A 254 -3.76 -12.06 5.58
CA GLY A 254 -4.54 -11.16 6.43
C GLY A 254 -5.96 -10.81 5.94
N TRP A 255 -6.34 -11.23 4.73
CA TRP A 255 -7.69 -11.06 4.17
C TRP A 255 -8.00 -12.09 3.07
N THR A 256 -9.27 -12.20 2.68
CA THR A 256 -9.68 -12.85 1.42
C THR A 256 -9.53 -11.85 0.28
N PHE A 257 -8.75 -12.21 -0.74
CA PHE A 257 -8.51 -11.39 -1.90
C PHE A 257 -9.31 -11.89 -3.10
N GLN A 258 -9.74 -10.98 -3.96
CA GLN A 258 -10.37 -11.32 -5.23
C GLN A 258 -9.69 -10.57 -6.37
N TYR A 259 -9.52 -11.26 -7.49
CA TYR A 259 -9.09 -10.65 -8.74
C TYR A 259 -9.92 -11.18 -9.89
N SER A 260 -10.03 -10.38 -10.94
CA SER A 260 -10.79 -10.72 -12.14
C SER A 260 -9.86 -11.05 -13.29
N VAL A 261 -10.21 -12.08 -14.06
CA VAL A 261 -9.46 -12.48 -15.26
C VAL A 261 -10.39 -12.61 -16.45
N ARG A 262 -9.88 -12.26 -17.62
CA ARG A 262 -10.58 -12.43 -18.90
C ARG A 262 -9.56 -12.67 -20.01
N ASN A 263 -9.86 -13.63 -20.87
CA ASN A 263 -9.13 -13.86 -22.12
C ASN A 263 -10.10 -14.03 -23.30
N SER A 264 -9.58 -14.21 -24.51
CA SER A 264 -10.38 -14.32 -25.74
C SER A 264 -11.23 -15.59 -25.84
N SER A 265 -10.92 -16.64 -25.09
CA SER A 265 -11.72 -17.88 -25.06
C SER A 265 -12.88 -17.83 -24.05
N MET A 266 -12.90 -16.83 -23.17
CA MET A 266 -13.91 -16.69 -22.13
C MET A 266 -15.10 -15.86 -22.63
N HIS A 267 -16.31 -16.36 -22.35
CA HIS A 267 -17.55 -15.64 -22.65
C HIS A 267 -17.72 -14.40 -21.76
N ASP A 268 -17.37 -14.52 -20.48
CA ASP A 268 -17.48 -13.45 -19.49
C ASP A 268 -16.24 -13.40 -18.58
N VAL A 269 -16.13 -12.37 -17.76
CA VAL A 269 -15.09 -12.24 -16.74
C VAL A 269 -15.25 -13.31 -15.67
N GLU A 270 -14.14 -13.93 -15.27
CA GLU A 270 -14.10 -14.84 -14.13
C GLU A 270 -13.52 -14.10 -12.91
N VAL A 271 -14.12 -14.33 -11.74
CA VAL A 271 -13.66 -13.78 -10.47
C VAL A 271 -13.03 -14.90 -9.65
N ILE A 272 -11.73 -14.79 -9.42
CA ILE A 272 -10.97 -15.75 -8.62
C ILE A 272 -10.93 -15.27 -7.18
N THR A 273 -11.30 -16.15 -6.26
CA THR A 273 -11.19 -15.90 -4.82
C THR A 273 -9.97 -16.61 -4.25
N VAL A 274 -9.12 -15.85 -3.57
CA VAL A 274 -7.89 -16.33 -2.93
C VAL A 274 -8.07 -16.20 -1.42
N TYR A 275 -7.80 -17.29 -0.71
CA TYR A 275 -7.89 -17.35 0.74
C TYR A 275 -6.49 -17.20 1.37
N PRO A 276 -6.39 -16.56 2.55
CA PRO A 276 -5.12 -16.31 3.24
C PRO A 276 -4.50 -17.59 3.83
#